data_AF-A0A7Y4IDB8-F1
#
_entry.id   AF-A0A7Y4IDB8-F1
#
_cell.length_a   1.000
_cell.length_b   1.000
_cell.length_c   1.000
_cell.angle_alpha   90.00
_cell.angle_beta   90.00
_cell.angle_gamma   90.00
#
_symmetry.space_group_name_H-M   'P 1'
#
loop_
_entity.id
_entity.type
_entity.pdbx_description
1 polymer ?
#
loop_
_entity_poly.entity_id
_entity_poly.type
_entity_poly.pdbx_seq_one_letter_code
_entity_poly.pdbx_strand_id
1 'polypeptide(L)'
;MKSALQQGQLNSAYSREGKAGRYSRPADKNGGGALAVYTRAVGTQQADWPSKGYGVGSNDSKVQLILSPNVLQTPNHGWRASSTDNGGLVPGAAKKDQVGLPQGDPLKRTKQLWGKQTESGRNGAFNETVKDTSVKENNEQLHWEKVSLQGNLKGMVVTSQASFNTLMGLEGAQQTAGAAGRGTVRFGNQDVPVVLAEKNSSLLSTLKSAGIADDNGRVR
;
A
#
# COMPACT_ATOMS: atom_id res chain seq x y z
N MET A 1 7.46 -6.21 -7.95
CA MET A 1 8.03 -4.86 -8.11
C MET A 1 8.42 -4.61 -9.55
N LYS A 2 9.37 -5.33 -10.15
CA LYS A 2 9.74 -5.16 -11.57
C LYS A 2 8.53 -5.19 -12.52
N SER A 3 7.65 -6.18 -12.34
CA SER A 3 6.38 -6.28 -13.07
C SER A 3 5.46 -5.07 -12.85
N ALA A 4 5.35 -4.56 -11.62
CA ALA A 4 4.51 -3.41 -11.31
C ALA A 4 5.03 -2.11 -11.96
N LEU A 5 6.37 -1.90 -11.96
CA LEU A 5 7.00 -0.79 -12.65
C LEU A 5 6.83 -0.90 -14.17
N GLN A 6 7.03 -2.09 -14.75
CA GLN A 6 6.84 -2.32 -16.18
C GLN A 6 5.39 -2.12 -16.63
N GLN A 7 4.43 -2.53 -15.81
CA GLN A 7 2.99 -2.40 -16.10
C GLN A 7 2.44 -1.03 -15.72
N GLY A 8 3.21 -0.20 -15.01
CA GLY A 8 2.78 1.10 -14.51
C GLY A 8 1.67 1.05 -13.46
N GLN A 9 1.44 -0.11 -12.85
CA GLN A 9 0.40 -0.30 -11.84
C GLN A 9 0.77 -1.40 -10.83
N LEU A 10 0.36 -1.23 -9.58
CA LEU A 10 0.25 -2.34 -8.65
C LEU A 10 -0.98 -3.15 -9.04
N ASN A 11 -0.86 -4.47 -9.05
CA ASN A 11 -1.97 -5.39 -9.24
C ASN A 11 -2.13 -6.23 -7.99
N SER A 12 -3.27 -6.91 -7.88
CA SER A 12 -3.45 -7.88 -6.81
C SER A 12 -2.31 -8.90 -6.77
N ALA A 13 -1.83 -9.20 -5.56
CA ALA A 13 -0.80 -10.22 -5.35
C ALA A 13 -1.27 -11.64 -5.73
N TYR A 14 -2.59 -11.83 -5.90
CA TYR A 14 -3.19 -13.08 -6.32
C TYR A 14 -3.48 -13.01 -7.81
N SER A 15 -2.71 -13.75 -8.62
CA SER A 15 -3.15 -14.07 -9.99
C SER A 15 -4.11 -15.23 -9.92
N ARG A 16 -5.34 -15.09 -10.43
CA ARG A 16 -6.24 -16.24 -10.53
C ARG A 16 -5.87 -17.10 -11.72
N GLU A 17 -5.41 -18.30 -11.44
CA GLU A 17 -5.17 -19.38 -12.40
C GLU A 17 -6.47 -20.03 -12.93
N GLY A 18 -7.64 -19.38 -12.79
CA GLY A 18 -8.96 -19.94 -13.18
C GLY A 18 -9.45 -21.06 -12.24
N LYS A 19 -10.59 -21.70 -12.54
CA LYS A 19 -11.20 -22.75 -11.69
C LYS A 19 -10.31 -24.00 -11.48
N ALA A 20 -9.38 -24.25 -12.39
CA ALA A 20 -8.45 -25.38 -12.32
C ALA A 20 -7.09 -25.02 -11.69
N GLY A 21 -6.93 -23.76 -11.26
CA GLY A 21 -5.70 -23.25 -10.67
C GLY A 21 -5.30 -23.89 -9.35
N ARG A 22 -4.03 -23.73 -9.00
CA ARG A 22 -3.47 -24.20 -7.72
C ARG A 22 -3.69 -23.15 -6.65
N TYR A 23 -4.68 -23.39 -5.79
CA TYR A 23 -4.97 -22.51 -4.66
C TYR A 23 -4.87 -23.27 -3.35
N SER A 24 -4.41 -22.58 -2.30
CA SER A 24 -4.32 -23.12 -0.95
C SER A 24 -5.69 -23.22 -0.25
N ARG A 25 -6.73 -22.53 -0.75
CA ARG A 25 -8.09 -22.57 -0.17
C ARG A 25 -9.17 -22.71 -1.25
N PRO A 26 -10.27 -23.46 -0.97
CA PRO A 26 -11.41 -23.57 -1.90
C PRO A 26 -12.07 -22.24 -2.27
N ALA A 27 -12.07 -21.26 -1.36
CA ALA A 27 -12.57 -19.92 -1.65
C ALA A 27 -11.78 -19.25 -2.79
N ASP A 28 -10.46 -19.37 -2.80
CA ASP A 28 -9.60 -18.80 -3.85
C ASP A 28 -9.85 -19.49 -5.22
N LYS A 29 -10.21 -20.80 -5.23
CA LYS A 29 -10.62 -21.55 -6.44
C LYS A 29 -11.99 -21.13 -7.00
N ASN A 30 -12.93 -20.77 -6.12
CA ASN A 30 -14.35 -20.57 -6.46
C ASN A 30 -14.77 -19.10 -6.63
N GLY A 31 -13.84 -18.16 -6.79
CA GLY A 31 -14.21 -16.74 -6.88
C GLY A 31 -14.14 -15.96 -5.57
N GLY A 32 -13.82 -16.57 -4.42
CA GLY A 32 -13.90 -15.99 -3.07
C GLY A 32 -12.65 -15.32 -2.46
N GLY A 33 -11.62 -14.98 -3.24
CA GLY A 33 -10.44 -14.22 -2.79
C GLY A 33 -10.34 -12.82 -3.42
N ALA A 34 -10.12 -11.78 -2.62
CA ALA A 34 -9.96 -10.40 -3.09
C ALA A 34 -8.88 -10.27 -4.16
N LEU A 35 -9.26 -9.90 -5.39
CA LEU A 35 -8.31 -9.26 -6.31
C LEU A 35 -8.19 -7.80 -5.90
N ALA A 36 -7.40 -7.57 -4.85
CA ALA A 36 -7.17 -6.24 -4.32
C ALA A 36 -5.69 -5.95 -4.11
N VAL A 37 -5.37 -4.66 -4.14
CA VAL A 37 -4.09 -4.09 -3.74
C VAL A 37 -4.25 -3.52 -2.33
N TYR A 38 -3.33 -3.87 -1.44
CA TYR A 38 -3.31 -3.40 -0.07
C TYR A 38 -2.28 -2.27 0.04
N THR A 39 -2.69 -1.14 0.58
CA THR A 39 -1.84 0.02 0.91
C THR A 39 -2.05 0.40 2.38
N ARG A 40 -1.21 1.26 2.95
CA ARG A 40 -1.37 1.73 4.34
C ARG A 40 -1.39 3.25 4.36
N ALA A 41 -2.24 3.81 5.20
CA ALA A 41 -2.27 5.26 5.42
C ALA A 41 -1.15 5.65 6.37
N VAL A 42 -0.25 6.52 5.94
CA VAL A 42 0.78 7.09 6.81
C VAL A 42 0.58 8.60 6.91
N GLY A 43 0.48 9.08 8.15
CA GLY A 43 0.34 10.50 8.47
C GLY A 43 1.65 11.15 8.88
N THR A 44 1.70 12.48 8.87
CA THR A 44 2.89 13.24 9.30
C THR A 44 3.13 13.16 10.81
N GLN A 45 2.12 12.82 11.60
CA GLN A 45 2.24 12.65 13.06
C GLN A 45 2.87 11.32 13.48
N GLN A 46 3.03 10.38 12.54
CA GLN A 46 3.56 9.04 12.77
C GLN A 46 5.09 9.01 12.68
N ALA A 47 5.75 9.94 13.37
CA ALA A 47 7.18 10.19 13.25
C ALA A 47 8.06 9.01 13.71
N ASP A 48 7.53 8.15 14.59
CA ASP A 48 8.25 7.02 15.18
C ASP A 48 7.95 5.68 14.49
N TRP A 49 7.14 5.67 13.42
CA TRP A 49 6.88 4.46 12.67
C TRP A 49 8.18 4.00 12.01
N PRO A 50 8.64 2.75 12.20
CA PRO A 50 9.87 2.29 11.60
C PRO A 50 9.74 2.23 10.09
N SER A 51 10.87 2.43 9.44
CA SER A 51 10.99 2.28 7.99
C SER A 51 10.70 0.88 7.50
N LYS A 52 10.76 -0.13 8.37
CA LYS A 52 10.29 -1.49 8.09
C LYS A 52 8.79 -1.52 8.40
N GLY A 53 7.93 -1.41 7.38
CA GLY A 53 6.48 -1.34 7.61
C GLY A 53 5.96 -2.48 8.50
N TYR A 54 4.85 -2.27 9.21
CA TYR A 54 4.23 -3.27 10.10
C TYR A 54 2.98 -3.93 9.50
N GLY A 55 2.86 -5.27 9.57
CA GLY A 55 1.65 -6.01 9.16
C GLY A 55 1.92 -7.17 8.20
N VAL A 56 0.83 -7.74 7.65
CA VAL A 56 0.89 -8.93 6.79
C VAL A 56 1.78 -8.67 5.57
N GLY A 57 2.80 -9.52 5.40
CA GLY A 57 3.71 -9.46 4.25
C GLY A 57 4.91 -8.53 4.40
N SER A 58 5.02 -7.75 5.49
CA SER A 58 6.21 -6.96 5.79
C SER A 58 7.42 -7.84 6.13
N ASN A 59 8.46 -7.80 5.31
CA ASN A 59 9.74 -8.47 5.59
C ASN A 59 10.91 -7.80 4.85
N ASP A 60 12.13 -8.24 5.15
CA ASP A 60 13.36 -7.58 4.66
C ASP A 60 13.60 -7.72 3.15
N SER A 61 12.84 -8.57 2.46
CA SER A 61 12.91 -8.75 1.00
C SER A 61 11.88 -7.92 0.24
N LYS A 62 11.05 -7.11 0.94
CA LYS A 62 10.00 -6.31 0.30
C LYS A 62 10.43 -4.87 0.08
N VAL A 63 9.98 -4.33 -1.04
CA VAL A 63 10.08 -2.91 -1.39
C VAL A 63 8.78 -2.23 -0.99
N GLN A 64 8.88 -1.16 -0.20
CA GLN A 64 7.75 -0.30 0.12
C GLN A 64 7.66 0.80 -0.93
N LEU A 65 6.53 0.86 -1.63
CA LEU A 65 6.24 1.93 -2.57
C LEU A 65 5.53 3.05 -1.84
N ILE A 66 6.05 4.27 -1.97
CA ILE A 66 5.48 5.48 -1.39
C ILE A 66 4.60 6.12 -2.43
N LEU A 67 3.29 6.19 -2.15
CA LEU A 67 2.29 6.72 -3.06
C LEU A 67 1.82 8.11 -2.61
N SER A 68 1.50 8.96 -3.57
CA SER A 68 0.79 10.21 -3.34
C SER A 68 -0.61 9.94 -2.78
N PRO A 69 -1.11 10.75 -1.82
CA PRO A 69 -2.51 10.70 -1.40
C PRO A 69 -3.51 10.88 -2.54
N ASN A 70 -3.09 11.49 -3.66
CA ASN A 70 -3.91 11.64 -4.88
C ASN A 70 -4.39 10.32 -5.45
N VAL A 71 -3.74 9.20 -5.10
CA VAL A 71 -4.20 7.86 -5.46
C VAL A 71 -5.67 7.62 -5.05
N LEU A 72 -6.10 8.21 -3.93
CA LEU A 72 -7.46 8.12 -3.39
C LEU A 72 -8.50 8.92 -4.17
N GLN A 73 -8.05 9.85 -5.01
CA GLN A 73 -8.87 10.75 -5.82
C GLN A 73 -8.92 10.32 -7.30
N THR A 74 -8.27 9.20 -7.65
CA THR A 74 -8.20 8.73 -9.04
C THR A 74 -9.61 8.42 -9.56
N PRO A 75 -10.07 9.04 -10.67
CA PRO A 75 -11.38 8.77 -11.25
C PRO A 75 -11.55 7.27 -11.55
N ASN A 76 -12.72 6.72 -11.26
CA ASN A 76 -13.07 5.29 -11.43
C ASN A 76 -12.24 4.30 -10.59
N HIS A 77 -11.44 4.78 -9.64
CA HIS A 77 -10.74 3.93 -8.68
C HIS A 77 -11.54 3.83 -7.39
N GLY A 78 -12.27 2.72 -7.22
CA GLY A 78 -12.91 2.41 -5.95
C GLY A 78 -11.90 1.88 -4.93
N TRP A 79 -11.74 2.56 -3.81
CA TRP A 79 -10.97 2.05 -2.66
C TRP A 79 -11.86 1.93 -1.41
N ARG A 80 -11.44 1.08 -0.47
CA ARG A 80 -12.03 0.89 0.85
C ARG A 80 -10.93 1.08 1.90
N ALA A 81 -11.23 1.72 3.03
CA ALA A 81 -10.41 1.45 4.20
C ALA A 81 -10.74 0.03 4.67
N SER A 82 -9.73 -0.80 4.83
CA SER A 82 -9.80 -2.15 5.39
C SER A 82 -9.12 -2.09 6.73
N SER A 83 -9.76 -1.44 7.71
CA SER A 83 -9.22 -1.45 9.06
C SER A 83 -9.52 -2.81 9.68
N THR A 84 -8.52 -3.68 9.77
CA THR A 84 -8.59 -4.87 10.62
C THR A 84 -8.81 -4.48 12.10
N ASP A 85 -8.57 -3.22 12.46
CA ASP A 85 -8.93 -2.60 13.75
C ASP A 85 -10.43 -2.58 14.05
N ASN A 86 -11.25 -2.92 13.06
CA ASN A 86 -12.69 -3.03 13.20
C ASN A 86 -13.16 -4.47 12.89
N GLY A 87 -12.29 -5.47 13.06
CA GLY A 87 -12.62 -6.89 12.84
C GLY A 87 -13.03 -7.21 11.40
N GLY A 88 -12.45 -6.53 10.41
CA GLY A 88 -12.82 -6.66 9.00
C GLY A 88 -14.08 -5.87 8.62
N LEU A 89 -14.53 -4.93 9.45
CA LEU A 89 -15.62 -4.01 9.11
C LEU A 89 -15.14 -2.90 8.19
N VAL A 90 -16.02 -2.52 7.27
CA VAL A 90 -15.87 -1.30 6.47
C VAL A 90 -16.15 -0.06 7.32
N PRO A 91 -15.60 1.13 6.99
CA PRO A 91 -15.97 2.38 7.67
C PRO A 91 -17.49 2.57 7.70
N GLY A 92 -18.03 2.86 8.89
CA GLY A 92 -19.46 3.06 9.10
C GLY A 92 -20.29 1.78 9.31
N ALA A 93 -19.69 0.59 9.22
CA ALA A 93 -20.35 -0.67 9.57
C ALA A 93 -20.02 -1.12 11.00
N ALA A 94 -21.01 -1.73 11.67
CA ALA A 94 -20.89 -2.39 12.96
C ALA A 94 -20.90 -3.92 12.80
N LYS A 95 -20.45 -4.68 13.81
CA LYS A 95 -20.45 -6.16 13.77
C LYS A 95 -21.82 -6.75 13.42
N LYS A 96 -22.90 -6.12 13.89
CA LYS A 96 -24.28 -6.52 13.55
C LYS A 96 -24.59 -6.44 12.04
N ASP A 97 -23.90 -5.57 11.31
CA ASP A 97 -24.09 -5.39 9.86
C ASP A 97 -23.37 -6.46 9.04
N GLN A 98 -22.55 -7.31 9.68
CA GLN A 98 -21.95 -8.51 9.07
C GLN A 98 -22.84 -9.75 9.22
N VAL A 99 -23.87 -9.70 10.08
CA VAL A 99 -24.76 -10.84 10.35
C VAL A 99 -25.58 -11.16 9.09
N GLY A 100 -25.53 -12.40 8.62
CA GLY A 100 -26.26 -12.85 7.44
C GLY A 100 -25.62 -12.50 6.09
N LEU A 101 -24.42 -11.92 6.07
CA LEU A 101 -23.62 -11.88 4.84
C LEU A 101 -23.29 -13.32 4.42
N PRO A 102 -23.46 -13.68 3.13
CA PRO A 102 -23.18 -15.02 2.66
C PRO A 102 -21.73 -15.38 2.99
N GLN A 103 -21.52 -16.49 3.69
CA GLN A 103 -20.19 -17.03 3.95
C GLN A 103 -19.49 -17.30 2.61
N GLY A 104 -18.32 -16.70 2.41
CA GLY A 104 -17.42 -17.08 1.31
C GLY A 104 -17.08 -16.01 0.27
N ASP A 105 -17.66 -14.79 0.33
CA ASP A 105 -17.21 -13.70 -0.55
C ASP A 105 -17.19 -12.33 0.17
N PRO A 106 -16.05 -11.93 0.79
CA PRO A 106 -15.88 -10.60 1.39
C PRO A 106 -15.86 -9.45 0.35
N LEU A 107 -15.88 -9.77 -0.95
CA LEU A 107 -15.87 -8.80 -2.06
C LEU A 107 -17.24 -8.58 -2.66
N LYS A 108 -18.19 -9.48 -2.43
CA LYS A 108 -19.53 -9.33 -2.98
C LYS A 108 -20.03 -7.96 -2.58
N ARG A 109 -20.33 -7.14 -3.60
CA ARG A 109 -20.98 -5.84 -3.47
C ARG A 109 -22.38 -6.07 -2.87
N THR A 110 -22.47 -6.36 -1.58
CA THR A 110 -23.74 -6.48 -0.89
C THR A 110 -24.24 -5.06 -0.64
N LYS A 111 -25.45 -4.75 -1.10
CA LYS A 111 -26.06 -3.43 -0.85
C LYS A 111 -26.05 -3.10 0.65
N GLN A 112 -26.18 -4.12 1.51
CA GLN A 112 -26.16 -3.97 2.97
C GLN A 112 -24.84 -3.39 3.49
N LEU A 113 -23.68 -3.89 3.06
CA LEU A 113 -22.38 -3.43 3.56
C LEU A 113 -21.84 -2.25 2.72
N TRP A 114 -22.10 -2.24 1.40
CA TRP A 114 -21.68 -1.15 0.51
C TRP A 114 -22.42 0.16 0.79
N GLY A 115 -23.72 0.10 1.07
CA GLY A 115 -24.51 1.29 1.38
C GLY A 115 -24.06 2.02 2.65
N LYS A 116 -23.21 1.39 3.47
CA LYS A 116 -22.64 1.98 4.70
C LYS A 116 -21.30 2.69 4.46
N GLN A 117 -20.63 2.41 3.35
CA GLN A 117 -19.37 3.06 2.97
C GLN A 117 -19.63 4.38 2.22
N THR A 118 -20.12 5.40 2.92
CA THR A 118 -20.18 6.74 2.34
C THR A 118 -18.76 7.28 2.11
N GLU A 119 -18.59 8.17 1.13
CA GLU A 119 -17.31 8.85 0.92
C GLU A 119 -16.84 9.60 2.16
N SER A 120 -17.77 10.31 2.82
CA SER A 120 -17.52 10.97 4.10
C SER A 120 -17.03 10.00 5.18
N GLY A 121 -17.59 8.79 5.26
CA GLY A 121 -17.17 7.78 6.24
C GLY A 121 -15.77 7.23 5.96
N ARG A 122 -15.43 7.00 4.68
CA ARG A 122 -14.07 6.58 4.26
C ARG A 122 -13.03 7.66 4.57
N ASN A 123 -13.34 8.91 4.24
CA ASN A 123 -12.45 10.05 4.49
C ASN A 123 -12.27 10.29 5.99
N GLY A 124 -13.34 10.17 6.78
CA GLY A 124 -13.29 10.24 8.24
C GLY A 124 -12.34 9.19 8.82
N ALA A 125 -12.52 7.91 8.49
CA ALA A 125 -11.65 6.83 8.97
C ALA A 125 -10.18 7.03 8.56
N PHE A 126 -9.91 7.44 7.32
CA PHE A 126 -8.56 7.77 6.88
C PHE A 126 -7.95 8.90 7.73
N ASN A 127 -8.68 9.99 7.94
CA ASN A 127 -8.25 11.12 8.75
C ASN A 127 -7.96 10.71 10.20
N GLU A 128 -8.79 9.85 10.81
CA GLU A 128 -8.54 9.27 12.13
C GLU A 128 -7.27 8.41 12.16
N THR A 129 -6.96 7.70 11.09
CA THR A 129 -5.72 6.91 10.98
C THR A 129 -4.50 7.82 10.92
N VAL A 130 -4.51 8.86 10.08
CA VAL A 130 -3.32 9.70 9.85
C VAL A 130 -3.09 10.77 10.91
N LYS A 131 -4.10 11.11 11.72
CA LYS A 131 -3.99 12.06 12.85
C LYS A 131 -3.56 11.39 14.17
N ASP A 132 -3.41 10.08 14.17
CA ASP A 132 -3.00 9.33 15.36
C ASP A 132 -1.48 9.22 15.39
N THR A 133 -0.90 9.31 16.58
CA THR A 133 0.54 9.18 16.83
C THR A 133 0.98 7.73 17.00
N SER A 134 0.06 6.84 17.39
CA SER A 134 0.36 5.42 17.66
C SER A 134 0.55 4.60 16.38
N VAL A 135 1.37 3.55 16.48
CA VAL A 135 1.48 2.53 15.43
C VAL A 135 0.19 1.73 15.37
N LYS A 136 -0.41 1.64 14.18
CA LYS A 136 -1.61 0.84 13.92
C LYS A 136 -1.22 -0.36 13.08
N GLU A 137 -1.22 -1.55 13.68
CA GLU A 137 -0.88 -2.81 12.99
C GLU A 137 -1.83 -3.15 11.84
N ASN A 138 -2.98 -2.48 11.78
CA ASN A 138 -4.18 -2.88 11.04
C ASN A 138 -4.82 -1.70 10.28
N ASN A 139 -3.99 -0.83 9.71
CA ASN A 139 -4.39 0.39 9.01
C ASN A 139 -4.46 0.27 7.48
N GLU A 140 -4.80 -0.92 6.99
CA GLU A 140 -4.78 -1.21 5.56
C GLU A 140 -5.91 -0.51 4.80
N GLN A 141 -5.63 -0.15 3.55
CA GLN A 141 -6.58 0.34 2.58
C GLN A 141 -6.58 -0.61 1.39
N LEU A 142 -7.76 -1.08 1.05
CA LEU A 142 -8.01 -2.00 -0.04
C LEU A 142 -8.37 -1.21 -1.31
N HIS A 143 -7.62 -1.41 -2.37
CA HIS A 143 -7.86 -0.83 -3.69
C HIS A 143 -8.29 -1.93 -4.64
N TRP A 144 -9.33 -1.69 -5.44
CA TRP A 144 -9.85 -2.72 -6.33
C TRP A 144 -8.96 -2.91 -7.56
N GLU A 145 -8.54 -4.17 -7.76
CA GLU A 145 -7.84 -4.72 -8.92
C GLU A 145 -6.45 -4.15 -9.23
N LYS A 146 -6.30 -2.81 -9.26
CA LYS A 146 -5.06 -2.14 -9.62
C LYS A 146 -4.92 -0.74 -9.02
N VAL A 147 -3.69 -0.34 -8.75
CA VAL A 147 -3.33 1.04 -8.38
C VAL A 147 -2.35 1.59 -9.40
N SER A 148 -2.71 2.65 -10.12
CA SER A 148 -1.79 3.28 -11.07
C SER A 148 -0.60 3.89 -10.32
N LEU A 149 0.60 3.59 -10.79
CA LEU A 149 1.84 4.18 -10.30
C LEU A 149 2.17 5.49 -11.01
N GLN A 150 1.69 5.68 -12.25
CA GLN A 150 1.95 6.90 -13.02
C GLN A 150 1.39 8.13 -12.30
N GLY A 151 2.26 9.12 -12.01
CA GLY A 151 1.89 10.33 -11.26
C GLY A 151 1.65 10.11 -9.76
N ASN A 152 1.53 8.86 -9.29
CA ASN A 152 1.28 8.52 -7.89
C ASN A 152 2.52 7.98 -7.17
N LEU A 153 3.46 7.32 -7.84
CA LEU A 153 4.65 6.77 -7.21
C LEU A 153 5.66 7.89 -6.93
N LYS A 154 5.97 8.11 -5.64
CA LYS A 154 6.81 9.22 -5.18
C LYS A 154 8.16 8.77 -4.63
N GLY A 155 8.29 7.50 -4.28
CA GLY A 155 9.56 6.94 -3.83
C GLY A 155 9.47 5.46 -3.48
N MET A 156 10.61 4.87 -3.18
CA MET A 156 10.71 3.48 -2.74
C MET A 156 11.63 3.38 -1.53
N VAL A 157 11.19 2.65 -0.51
CA VAL A 157 11.98 2.34 0.68
C VAL A 157 12.25 0.84 0.70
N VAL A 158 13.51 0.46 0.87
CA VAL A 158 13.94 -0.93 1.07
C VAL A 158 14.66 -1.08 2.38
N THR A 159 14.61 -2.26 3.01
CA THR A 159 15.25 -2.51 4.31
C THR A 159 16.43 -3.49 4.22
N SER A 160 16.79 -3.93 3.01
CA SER A 160 17.95 -4.79 2.78
C SER A 160 18.78 -4.33 1.59
N GLN A 161 20.10 -4.48 1.72
CA GLN A 161 21.05 -4.19 0.64
C GLN A 161 20.77 -5.04 -0.60
N ALA A 162 20.34 -6.29 -0.44
CA ALA A 162 19.99 -7.15 -1.55
C ALA A 162 18.82 -6.59 -2.38
N SER A 163 17.77 -6.08 -1.72
CA SER A 163 16.64 -5.45 -2.40
C SER A 163 17.04 -4.13 -3.08
N PHE A 164 17.90 -3.36 -2.44
CA PHE A 164 18.48 -2.14 -3.02
C PHE A 164 19.28 -2.45 -4.29
N ASN A 165 20.21 -3.40 -4.24
CA ASN A 165 21.01 -3.81 -5.39
C ASN A 165 20.14 -4.34 -6.53
N THR A 166 19.06 -5.06 -6.20
CA THR A 166 18.09 -5.53 -7.20
C THR A 166 17.40 -4.36 -7.92
N LEU A 167 17.03 -3.30 -7.20
CA LEU A 167 16.46 -2.08 -7.79
C LEU A 167 17.49 -1.33 -8.64
N MET A 168 18.73 -1.25 -8.18
CA MET A 168 19.82 -0.57 -8.91
C MET A 168 20.29 -1.34 -10.14
N GLY A 169 19.91 -2.62 -10.29
CA GLY A 169 20.12 -3.41 -11.50
C GLY A 169 19.02 -3.23 -12.56
N LEU A 170 18.00 -2.40 -12.31
CA LEU A 170 16.99 -2.07 -13.32
C LEU A 170 17.58 -1.12 -14.38
N GLU A 171 17.07 -1.22 -15.61
CA GLU A 171 17.46 -0.33 -16.70
C GLU A 171 17.15 1.13 -16.34
N GLY A 172 18.15 2.01 -16.54
CA GLY A 172 18.05 3.43 -16.20
C GLY A 172 18.09 3.74 -14.70
N ALA A 173 18.29 2.75 -13.82
CA ALA A 173 18.52 3.01 -12.41
C ALA A 173 19.93 3.59 -12.19
N GLN A 174 20.05 4.50 -11.23
CA GLN A 174 21.31 5.17 -10.92
C GLN A 174 21.52 5.24 -9.41
N GLN A 175 22.71 4.85 -8.94
CA GLN A 175 23.10 5.12 -7.56
C GLN A 175 23.51 6.58 -7.41
N THR A 176 23.17 7.19 -6.28
CA THR A 176 23.58 8.54 -5.95
C THR A 176 25.05 8.54 -5.55
N ALA A 177 25.89 9.25 -6.30
CA ALA A 177 27.31 9.38 -5.99
C ALA A 177 27.52 9.95 -4.58
N GLY A 178 28.40 9.31 -3.80
CA GLY A 178 28.73 9.73 -2.44
C GLY A 178 27.65 9.46 -1.37
N ALA A 179 26.52 8.83 -1.73
CA ALA A 179 25.45 8.50 -0.77
C ALA A 179 25.07 7.02 -0.85
N ALA A 180 25.77 6.19 -0.06
CA ALA A 180 25.49 4.76 0.01
C ALA A 180 24.02 4.49 0.37
N GLY A 181 23.41 3.50 -0.29
CA GLY A 181 22.00 3.17 -0.08
C GLY A 181 21.01 4.17 -0.67
N ARG A 182 21.45 5.11 -1.52
CA ARG A 182 20.56 6.02 -2.26
C ARG A 182 20.72 5.85 -3.76
N GLY A 183 19.60 5.99 -4.46
CA GLY A 183 19.58 5.97 -5.91
C GLY A 183 18.22 6.37 -6.47
N THR A 184 18.07 6.20 -7.77
CA THR A 184 16.83 6.43 -8.50
C THR A 184 16.54 5.25 -9.40
N VAL A 185 15.26 5.03 -9.69
CA VAL A 185 14.80 4.11 -10.73
C VAL A 185 13.96 4.90 -11.72
N ARG A 186 14.28 4.76 -13.00
CA ARG A 186 13.52 5.37 -14.09
C ARG A 186 12.13 4.75 -14.18
N PHE A 187 11.10 5.56 -14.13
CA PHE A 187 9.72 5.14 -14.33
C PHE A 187 8.96 6.17 -15.18
N GLY A 188 8.62 5.79 -16.41
CA GLY A 188 8.19 6.74 -17.43
C GLY A 188 9.26 7.82 -17.66
N ASN A 189 8.87 9.09 -17.55
CA ASN A 189 9.79 10.24 -17.67
C ASN A 189 10.30 10.76 -16.31
N GLN A 190 10.10 9.99 -15.23
CA GLN A 190 10.42 10.40 -13.87
C GLN A 190 11.51 9.51 -13.27
N ASP A 191 12.38 10.11 -12.48
CA ASP A 191 13.37 9.39 -11.69
C ASP A 191 12.82 9.25 -10.28
N VAL A 192 12.39 8.04 -9.93
CA VAL A 192 11.77 7.75 -8.64
C VAL A 192 12.87 7.47 -7.63
N PRO A 193 12.98 8.25 -6.54
CA PRO A 193 13.99 8.04 -5.51
C PRO A 193 13.82 6.70 -4.81
N VAL A 194 14.95 6.03 -4.56
CA VAL A 194 15.06 4.77 -3.82
C VAL A 194 16.02 4.99 -2.64
N VAL A 195 15.60 4.56 -1.45
CA VAL A 195 16.42 4.64 -0.24
C VAL A 195 16.44 3.30 0.50
N LEU A 196 17.65 2.87 0.87
CA LEU A 196 17.88 1.83 1.85
C LEU A 196 17.72 2.44 3.24
N ALA A 197 16.69 2.02 3.96
CA ALA A 197 16.45 2.44 5.32
C ALA A 197 17.56 1.97 6.26
N GLU A 198 18.02 2.89 7.11
CA GLU A 198 18.95 2.54 8.18
C GLU A 198 18.26 1.66 9.23
N LYS A 199 19.04 0.85 9.94
CA LYS A 199 18.53 0.01 11.02
C LYS A 199 17.89 0.88 12.10
N ASN A 200 16.67 0.55 12.52
CA ASN A 200 15.88 1.28 13.51
C ASN A 200 15.50 2.73 13.11
N SER A 201 15.72 3.14 11.85
CA SER A 201 15.22 4.43 11.37
C SER A 201 13.70 4.48 11.32
N SER A 202 13.14 5.67 11.51
CA SER A 202 11.74 5.90 11.24
C SER A 202 11.49 6.15 9.76
N LEU A 203 10.31 5.79 9.29
CA LEU A 203 9.84 5.98 7.94
C LEU A 203 9.91 7.47 7.60
N LEU A 204 9.40 8.36 8.46
CA LEU A 204 9.39 9.80 8.20
C LEU A 204 10.81 10.37 8.03
N SER A 205 11.75 10.01 8.90
CA SER A 205 13.14 10.49 8.76
C SER A 205 13.81 9.92 7.50
N THR A 206 13.50 8.68 7.15
CA THR A 206 13.97 8.03 5.91
C THR A 206 13.43 8.74 4.67
N LEU A 207 12.12 9.06 4.64
CA LEU A 207 11.50 9.78 3.52
C LEU A 207 12.07 11.20 3.36
N LYS A 208 12.26 11.93 4.47
CA LYS A 208 12.86 13.26 4.45
C LYS A 208 14.30 13.22 3.96
N SER A 209 15.11 12.30 4.49
CA SER A 209 16.52 12.19 4.11
C SER A 209 16.69 11.87 2.62
N ALA A 210 15.76 11.10 2.03
CA ALA A 210 15.73 10.76 0.62
C ALA A 210 15.07 11.84 -0.28
N GLY A 211 14.59 12.94 0.30
CA GLY A 211 13.87 13.99 -0.44
C GLY A 211 12.50 13.58 -0.97
N ILE A 212 11.94 12.46 -0.48
CA ILE A 212 10.60 11.96 -0.83
C ILE A 212 9.53 12.76 -0.09
N ALA A 213 9.81 13.18 1.14
CA ALA A 213 8.98 14.06 1.94
C ALA A 213 9.64 15.43 2.13
N ASP A 214 8.81 16.49 2.25
CA ASP A 214 9.25 17.85 2.61
C ASP A 214 9.56 17.96 4.11
N ASP A 215 9.99 19.15 4.55
CA ASP A 215 10.29 19.43 5.97
C ASP A 215 9.07 19.29 6.89
N ASN A 216 7.86 19.42 6.33
CA ASN A 216 6.59 19.20 7.02
C ASN A 216 6.15 17.72 7.01
N GLY A 217 6.92 16.83 6.39
CA GLY A 217 6.61 15.40 6.28
C GLY A 217 5.63 15.05 5.17
N ARG A 218 5.27 16.00 4.30
CA ARG A 218 4.36 15.77 3.17
C ARG A 218 5.13 15.14 2.01
N VAL A 219 4.57 14.07 1.45
CA VAL A 219 5.12 13.44 0.24
C VAL A 219 5.05 14.42 -0.93
N ARG A 220 6.16 14.59 -1.66
CA ARG A 220 6.31 15.50 -2.81
C ARG A 220 5.71 14.93 -4.09
#